data_AF-A0A9D9DRW9-F1
#
_entry.id   AF-A0A9D9DRW9-F1
#
_cell.length_a   1.000
_cell.length_b   1.000
_cell.length_c   1.000
_cell.angle_alpha   90.00
_cell.angle_beta   90.00
_cell.angle_gamma   90.00
#
_symmetry.space_group_name_H-M   'P 1'
#
loop_
_entity.id
_entity.type
_entity.pdbx_description
1 polymer ?
#
loop_
_entity_poly.entity_id
_entity_poly.type
_entity_poly.pdbx_seq_one_letter_code
_entity_poly.pdbx_strand_id
1 'polypeptide(L)' 'MDKTKHKNLTLTKNEQLILDLLQQNCDEIKITKKLGISRHTLKSHKNKFMLLGLL' A
#
# COMPACT_ATOMS: atom_id res chain seq x y z
N MET A 1 12.97 -24.27 2.59
CA MET A 1 11.69 -23.52 2.48
C MET A 1 11.64 -22.59 3.68
N ASP A 2 12.06 -21.35 3.47
CA ASP A 2 12.21 -20.36 4.53
C ASP A 2 10.86 -20.03 5.17
N LYS A 3 10.78 -20.23 6.49
CA LYS A 3 9.62 -19.91 7.33
C LYS A 3 9.76 -18.47 7.81
N THR A 4 9.58 -17.49 6.93
CA THR A 4 9.44 -16.09 7.35
C THR A 4 8.06 -15.91 7.99
N LYS A 5 8.07 -15.60 9.29
CA LYS A 5 6.92 -15.23 10.11
C LYS A 5 6.16 -14.07 9.46
N HIS A 6 5.17 -14.35 8.63
CA HIS A 6 4.20 -13.34 8.23
C HIS A 6 3.32 -13.06 9.45
N LYS A 7 3.49 -11.88 10.08
CA LYS A 7 2.40 -11.27 10.84
C LYS A 7 1.19 -11.31 9.91
N ASN A 8 0.13 -12.00 10.28
CA ASN A 8 -1.15 -11.98 9.56
C ASN A 8 -1.68 -10.55 9.61
N LEU A 9 -1.20 -9.71 8.70
CA LEU A 9 -1.58 -8.32 8.62
C LEU A 9 -2.74 -8.25 7.64
N THR A 10 -3.94 -8.21 8.19
CA THR A 10 -5.15 -8.07 7.38
C THR A 10 -5.21 -6.66 6.84
N LEU A 11 -4.80 -6.48 5.58
CA LEU A 11 -5.02 -5.25 4.84
C LEU A 11 -6.50 -5.16 4.45
N THR A 12 -7.06 -3.96 4.52
CA THR A 12 -8.37 -3.70 3.90
C THR A 12 -8.27 -3.84 2.38
N LYS A 13 -9.40 -4.04 1.69
CA LYS A 13 -9.42 -4.09 0.21
C LYS A 13 -8.77 -2.85 -0.42
N ASN A 14 -9.00 -1.66 0.15
CA ASN A 14 -8.39 -0.42 -0.33
C ASN A 14 -6.88 -0.40 -0.12
N GLU A 15 -6.41 -0.86 1.04
CA GLU A 15 -4.97 -0.91 1.33
C GLU A 15 -4.24 -1.90 0.42
N GLN A 16 -4.82 -3.08 0.19
CA GLN A 16 -4.27 -4.05 -0.76
C GLN A 16 -4.15 -3.42 -2.15
N LEU A 17 -5.21 -2.77 -2.61
CA LEU A 17 -5.22 -2.14 -3.94
C LEU A 17 -4.21 -0.99 -4.07
N ILE A 18 -4.05 -0.17 -3.01
CA ILE A 18 -3.02 0.88 -2.97
C ILE A 18 -1.62 0.26 -3.02
N LEU A 19 -1.39 -0.81 -2.24
CA LEU A 19 -0.11 -1.51 -2.21
C LEU A 19 0.24 -2.09 -3.58
N ASP A 20 -0.70 -2.79 -4.22
CA ASP A 20 -0.51 -3.38 -5.54
C ASP A 20 -0.14 -2.31 -6.59
N LEU A 21 -0.82 -1.16 -6.57
CA LEU A 21 -0.52 -0.05 -7.48
C LEU A 21 0.86 0.56 -7.21
N LEU A 22 1.25 0.73 -5.95
CA LEU A 22 2.56 1.24 -5.57
C LEU A 22 3.68 0.27 -5.98
N GLN A 23 3.49 -1.04 -5.81
CA GLN A 23 4.44 -2.07 -6.23
C GLN A 23 4.59 -2.16 -7.76
N GLN A 24 3.54 -1.79 -8.51
CA GLN A 24 3.59 -1.65 -9.97
C GLN A 24 4.24 -0.33 -10.45
N ASN A 25 4.84 0.46 -9.54
CA ASN A 25 5.39 1.79 -9.83
C ASN A 25 4.36 2.76 -10.46
N CYS A 26 3.07 2.61 -10.13
CA CYS A 26 2.09 3.60 -10.56
C CYS A 26 2.34 4.95 -9.91
N ASP A 27 2.16 6.01 -10.70
CA ASP A 27 2.27 7.38 -10.26
C ASP A 27 1.22 7.71 -9.16
N GLU A 28 1.65 8.39 -8.09
CA GLU A 28 0.79 8.74 -6.95
C GLU A 28 -0.41 9.62 -7.34
N ILE A 29 -0.27 10.47 -8.35
CA ILE A 29 -1.38 11.29 -8.90
C ILE A 29 -2.40 10.38 -9.59
N LYS A 30 -1.93 9.36 -10.32
CA LYS A 30 -2.83 8.36 -10.93
C LYS A 30 -3.55 7.54 -9.87
N ILE A 31 -2.86 7.12 -8.81
CA ILE A 31 -3.44 6.35 -7.71
C ILE A 31 -4.52 7.18 -6.99
N THR A 32 -4.21 8.42 -6.61
CA THR A 32 -5.17 9.30 -5.92
C THR A 32 -6.42 9.57 -6.74
N LYS A 33 -6.26 9.86 -8.05
CA LYS A 33 -7.40 10.02 -8.96
C LYS A 33 -8.22 8.74 -9.13
N LYS A 34 -7.55 7.59 -9.32
CA LYS A 34 -8.21 6.30 -9.54
C LYS A 34 -9.03 5.85 -8.32
N LEU A 35 -8.53 6.12 -7.12
CA LEU A 35 -9.15 5.67 -5.86
C LEU A 35 -10.00 6.73 -5.17
N GLY A 36 -10.02 7.96 -5.69
CA GLY A 36 -10.74 9.07 -5.07
C GLY A 36 -10.22 9.44 -3.68
N ILE A 37 -8.95 9.14 -3.39
CA ILE A 37 -8.32 9.45 -2.09
C ILE A 37 -7.43 10.68 -2.19
N SER A 38 -7.26 11.40 -1.08
CA SER A 38 -6.33 12.53 -1.01
C SER A 38 -4.87 12.06 -1.10
N ARG A 39 -3.97 12.93 -1.57
CA ARG A 39 -2.52 12.69 -1.53
C ARG A 39 -2.02 12.45 -0.10
N HIS A 40 -2.61 13.13 0.88
CA HIS A 40 -2.26 12.94 2.29
C HIS A 40 -2.61 11.52 2.77
N THR A 41 -3.79 11.01 2.39
CA THR A 41 -4.22 9.64 2.67
C THR A 41 -3.28 8.62 2.04
N LEU A 42 -2.91 8.80 0.76
CA LEU A 42 -1.96 7.93 0.08
C LEU A 42 -0.60 7.91 0.78
N LYS A 43 -0.07 9.07 1.18
CA LYS A 43 1.20 9.17 1.92
C LYS A 43 1.14 8.45 3.28
N SER A 44 0.01 8.55 3.99
CA SER A 44 -0.21 7.82 5.24
C SER A 44 -0.15 6.30 5.03
N HIS A 45 -0.83 5.78 3.99
CA HIS A 45 -0.74 4.35 3.65
C HIS A 45 0.67 3.93 3.23
N LYS A 46 1.38 4.75 2.45
CA LYS A 46 2.77 4.47 2.04
C LYS A 46 3.70 4.35 3.24
N ASN A 47 3.61 5.28 4.19
CA ASN A 47 4.36 5.23 5.44
C ASN A 47 4.01 3.98 6.26
N LYS A 48 2.71 3.63 6.34
CA LYS A 48 2.26 2.40 6.98
C LYS A 48 2.92 1.17 6.33
N PHE A 49 2.94 1.08 5.00
CA PHE A 49 3.54 -0.05 4.28
C PHE A 49 5.05 -0.15 4.46
N MET A 50 5.78 0.96 4.50
CA MET A 50 7.22 0.97 4.81
C MET A 50 7.50 0.42 6.22
N LEU A 51 6.73 0.84 7.22
CA LEU A 51 6.86 0.32 8.60
C LEU A 51 6.57 -1.19 8.70
N LEU A 52 5.81 -1.72 7.75
CA LEU A 52 5.43 -3.12 7.67
C LEU A 52 6.37 -3.94 6.78
N GLY A 53 7.34 -3.30 6.10
CA GLY A 53 8.24 -3.96 5.16
C GLY A 53 7.54 -4.47 3.89
N LEU A 54 6.45 -3.81 3.47
CA LEU A 54 5.67 -4.16 2.26
C LEU A 54 6.08 -3.32 1.04
N LEU A 55 6.76 -2.20 1.27
CA LEU A 55 7.42 -1.30 0.32
C LEU A 55 8.80 -0.95 0.86
#